data_AF-A0A8T0CUI4-F1
#
_entry.id   AF-A0A8T0CUI4-F1
#
_cell.length_a   1.000
_cell.length_b   1.000
_cell.length_c   1.000
_cell.angle_alpha   90.00
_cell.angle_beta   90.00
_cell.angle_gamma   90.00
#
_symmetry.space_group_name_H-M   'P 1'
#
loop_
_entity.id
_entity.type
_entity.pdbx_description
1 polymer ?
#
loop_
_entity_poly.entity_id
_entity_poly.type
_entity_poly.pdbx_seq_one_letter_code
_entity_poly.pdbx_strand_id
1 'polypeptide(L)'
;MAPAVKKQKLEPSAVDCQHVLVMRHGDRVDDGVGDSWWTSVPRPWDPPLAEVGRSKALETGKKLRAELGFPIHRIVVSPFQRCIATAQELIAGLSMANDDTTIIVGGDNSNPADSSTSRIKVSLEYGMSEMMNDVALWYHPTDRNSWGFNIEELEASFLQRLVELAPYRVFKELPQWGESESGAKDRYLLTIHSLVDRYPEENLLFITHGEGVKVTASTYWKKARGHKIRPGYFGYAHLQRQIIRNGDSFTANRFGIATDPNETGIKLEPPRHA
;
A
#
# COMPACT_ATOMS: atom_id res chain seq x y z
N MET A 1 -5.72 21.78 -58.17
CA MET A 1 -6.28 20.75 -57.27
C MET A 1 -5.27 20.49 -56.17
N ALA A 2 -5.57 20.86 -54.93
CA ALA A 2 -4.70 20.56 -53.78
C ALA A 2 -4.85 19.08 -53.38
N PRO A 3 -3.77 18.39 -52.96
CA PRO A 3 -3.87 17.00 -52.55
C PRO A 3 -4.66 16.89 -51.24
N ALA A 4 -5.61 15.97 -51.21
CA ALA A 4 -6.38 15.65 -50.02
C ALA A 4 -5.46 15.08 -48.93
N VAL A 5 -5.40 15.77 -47.79
CA VAL A 5 -4.81 15.25 -46.55
C VAL A 5 -5.61 14.03 -46.13
N LYS A 6 -5.02 12.84 -46.26
CA LYS A 6 -5.58 11.61 -45.72
C LYS A 6 -5.67 11.78 -44.20
N LYS A 7 -6.90 11.82 -43.68
CA LYS A 7 -7.14 11.69 -42.23
C LYS A 7 -6.58 10.33 -41.80
N GLN A 8 -5.49 10.38 -41.05
CA GLN A 8 -4.92 9.21 -40.42
C GLN A 8 -5.98 8.66 -39.45
N LYS A 9 -6.39 7.41 -39.65
CA LYS A 9 -7.30 6.71 -38.75
C LYS A 9 -6.55 6.56 -37.43
N LEU A 10 -7.00 7.26 -36.38
CA LEU A 10 -6.46 7.08 -35.03
C LEU A 10 -6.69 5.61 -34.67
N GLU A 11 -5.60 4.85 -34.49
CA GLU A 11 -5.64 3.54 -33.86
C GLU A 11 -6.29 3.67 -32.47
N PRO A 12 -7.11 2.72 -32.02
CA PRO A 12 -7.73 2.79 -30.71
C PRO A 12 -6.64 2.88 -29.63
N SER A 13 -6.77 3.87 -28.73
CA SER A 13 -5.92 4.03 -27.55
C SER A 13 -5.87 2.72 -26.77
N ALA A 14 -4.68 2.21 -26.46
CA ALA A 14 -4.53 1.08 -25.54
C ALA A 14 -5.18 1.45 -24.20
N VAL A 15 -6.09 0.59 -23.74
CA VAL A 15 -6.77 0.73 -22.45
C VAL A 15 -6.10 -0.22 -21.48
N ASP A 16 -5.33 0.34 -20.56
CA ASP A 16 -4.67 -0.41 -19.49
C ASP A 16 -5.54 -0.35 -18.21
N CYS A 17 -5.45 -1.37 -17.35
CA CYS A 17 -6.12 -1.36 -16.05
C CYS A 17 -5.07 -1.23 -14.94
N GLN A 18 -5.25 -0.24 -14.07
CA GLN A 18 -4.39 -0.04 -12.89
C GLN A 18 -5.13 -0.48 -11.64
N HIS A 19 -4.47 -1.34 -10.86
CA HIS A 19 -4.95 -1.85 -9.58
C HIS A 19 -4.21 -1.21 -8.42
N VAL A 20 -4.97 -0.88 -7.37
CA VAL A 20 -4.45 -0.22 -6.17
C VAL A 20 -5.01 -0.89 -4.93
N LEU A 21 -4.13 -1.40 -4.07
CA LEU A 21 -4.50 -1.95 -2.77
C LEU A 21 -4.09 -0.96 -1.68
N VAL A 22 -4.97 -0.72 -0.71
CA VAL A 22 -4.64 0.04 0.52
C VAL A 22 -4.90 -0.87 1.71
N MET A 23 -3.84 -1.31 2.38
CA MET A 23 -3.83 -2.37 3.37
C MET A 23 -3.40 -1.87 4.74
N ARG A 24 -4.08 -2.32 5.79
CA ARG A 24 -3.67 -2.11 7.18
C ARG A 24 -2.52 -3.06 7.52
N HIS A 25 -1.54 -2.56 8.28
CA HIS A 25 -0.49 -3.39 8.88
C HIS A 25 -1.04 -4.61 9.66
N GLY A 26 -0.16 -5.55 9.99
CA GLY A 26 -0.48 -6.76 10.74
C GLY A 26 -0.68 -6.57 12.24
N ASP A 27 -0.92 -7.69 12.92
CA ASP A 27 -1.12 -7.80 14.37
C ASP A 27 0.08 -7.24 15.14
N ARG A 28 -0.17 -6.31 16.07
CA ARG A 28 0.85 -5.63 16.86
C ARG A 28 1.13 -6.39 18.17
N VAL A 29 2.34 -6.22 18.71
CA VAL A 29 2.73 -6.84 19.99
C VAL A 29 1.96 -6.28 21.20
N ASP A 30 1.43 -5.07 21.07
CA ASP A 30 0.71 -4.35 22.11
C ASP A 30 -0.81 -4.48 21.98
N ASP A 31 -1.30 -5.38 21.13
CA ASP A 31 -2.72 -5.66 21.07
C ASP A 31 -3.14 -6.56 22.25
N GLY A 32 -4.17 -6.14 22.99
CA GLY A 32 -4.68 -6.87 24.14
C GLY A 32 -3.76 -6.91 25.36
N VAL A 33 -2.68 -6.13 25.39
CA VAL A 33 -1.81 -5.99 26.58
C VAL A 33 -2.36 -4.96 27.55
N GLY A 34 -2.10 -5.14 28.85
CA GLY A 34 -2.50 -4.19 29.89
C GLY A 34 -1.63 -2.94 29.95
N ASP A 35 -2.09 -1.94 30.70
CA ASP A 35 -1.49 -0.59 30.78
C ASP A 35 0.01 -0.59 31.17
N SER A 36 0.47 -1.64 31.85
CA SER A 36 1.88 -1.77 32.27
C SER A 36 2.84 -1.89 31.08
N TRP A 37 2.41 -2.44 29.93
CA TRP A 37 3.27 -2.61 28.75
C TRP A 37 3.84 -1.28 28.29
N TRP A 38 2.99 -0.25 28.21
CA TRP A 38 3.34 1.07 27.70
C TRP A 38 4.42 1.79 28.53
N THR A 39 4.48 1.50 29.84
CA THR A 39 5.51 2.05 30.73
C THR A 39 6.83 1.29 30.68
N SER A 40 6.84 0.10 30.10
CA SER A 40 7.99 -0.81 30.12
C SER A 40 8.80 -0.80 28.82
N VAL A 41 8.29 -0.18 27.77
CA VAL A 41 8.92 -0.15 26.44
C VAL A 41 9.44 1.25 26.08
N PRO A 42 10.59 1.37 25.39
CA PRO A 42 11.14 2.70 25.04
C PRO A 42 10.30 3.50 24.05
N ARG A 43 9.56 2.84 23.14
CA ARG A 43 8.81 3.48 22.04
C ARG A 43 7.38 2.94 21.95
N PRO A 44 6.53 3.19 22.95
CA PRO A 44 5.16 2.66 23.01
C PRO A 44 4.29 3.09 21.82
N TRP A 45 4.55 4.25 21.23
CA TRP A 45 3.81 4.79 20.09
C TRP A 45 4.14 4.13 18.74
N ASP A 46 5.22 3.35 18.66
CA ASP A 46 5.64 2.63 17.46
C ASP A 46 5.89 1.14 17.73
N PRO A 47 4.86 0.40 18.15
CA PRO A 47 4.98 -1.02 18.49
C PRO A 47 5.33 -1.86 17.25
N PRO A 48 6.20 -2.88 17.39
CA PRO A 48 6.44 -3.84 16.32
C PRO A 48 5.25 -4.79 16.10
N LEU A 49 5.32 -5.58 15.04
CA LEU A 49 4.42 -6.71 14.85
C LEU A 49 4.68 -7.78 15.92
N ALA A 50 3.59 -8.42 16.38
CA ALA A 50 3.66 -9.70 17.07
C ALA A 50 4.20 -10.79 16.14
N GLU A 51 4.67 -11.91 16.69
CA GLU A 51 5.14 -13.05 15.90
C GLU A 51 4.06 -13.57 14.94
N VAL A 52 2.83 -13.72 15.44
CA VAL A 52 1.64 -14.03 14.65
C VAL A 52 1.42 -13.02 13.51
N GLY A 53 1.66 -11.72 13.76
CA GLY A 53 1.57 -10.68 12.73
C GLY A 53 2.62 -10.87 11.63
N ARG A 54 3.86 -11.25 11.97
CA ARG A 54 4.91 -11.54 10.97
C ARG A 54 4.57 -12.76 10.12
N SER A 55 4.15 -13.87 10.72
CA SER A 55 3.76 -15.08 9.98
C SER A 55 2.58 -14.83 9.04
N LYS A 56 1.54 -14.13 9.52
CA LYS A 56 0.39 -13.75 8.69
C LYS A 56 0.75 -12.81 7.55
N ALA A 57 1.73 -11.91 7.74
CA ALA A 57 2.18 -11.02 6.68
C ALA A 57 2.83 -11.80 5.53
N LEU A 58 3.67 -12.79 5.86
CA LEU A 58 4.26 -13.71 4.88
C LEU A 58 3.17 -14.50 4.12
N GLU A 59 2.21 -15.08 4.85
CA GLU A 59 1.08 -15.81 4.27
C GLU A 59 0.21 -14.92 3.38
N THR A 60 -0.02 -13.67 3.80
CA THR A 60 -0.76 -12.68 3.00
C THR A 60 -0.05 -12.40 1.69
N GLY A 61 1.29 -12.24 1.70
CA GLY A 61 2.07 -12.10 0.47
C GLY A 61 1.89 -13.28 -0.49
N LYS A 62 1.95 -14.52 0.04
CA LYS A 62 1.72 -15.74 -0.75
C LYS A 62 0.30 -15.79 -1.33
N LYS A 63 -0.70 -15.41 -0.53
CA LYS A 63 -2.10 -15.36 -0.93
C LYS A 63 -2.34 -14.34 -2.03
N LEU A 64 -1.85 -13.11 -1.87
CA LEU A 64 -1.99 -12.06 -2.89
C LEU A 64 -1.36 -12.47 -4.22
N ARG A 65 -0.17 -13.08 -4.18
CA ARG A 65 0.49 -13.62 -5.38
C ARG A 65 -0.38 -14.65 -6.10
N ALA A 66 -1.01 -15.56 -5.35
CA ALA A 66 -1.83 -16.63 -5.91
C ALA A 66 -3.20 -16.14 -6.43
N GLU A 67 -3.78 -15.11 -5.82
CA GLU A 67 -5.20 -14.77 -6.01
C GLU A 67 -5.45 -13.47 -6.78
N LEU A 68 -4.53 -12.49 -6.80
CA LEU A 68 -4.82 -11.18 -7.39
C LEU A 68 -5.00 -11.23 -8.92
N GLY A 69 -4.31 -12.14 -9.61
CA GLY A 69 -4.33 -12.21 -11.08
C GLY A 69 -3.60 -11.05 -11.79
N PHE A 70 -2.91 -10.19 -11.03
CA PHE A 70 -2.04 -9.12 -11.55
C PHE A 70 -0.81 -8.94 -10.66
N PRO A 71 0.33 -8.50 -11.21
CA PRO A 71 1.54 -8.27 -10.42
C PRO A 71 1.43 -6.99 -9.59
N ILE A 72 2.02 -6.99 -8.40
CA ILE A 72 2.29 -5.78 -7.61
C ILE A 72 3.66 -5.25 -8.02
N HIS A 73 3.70 -4.04 -8.56
CA HIS A 73 4.94 -3.44 -9.06
C HIS A 73 5.61 -2.59 -7.99
N ARG A 74 4.82 -1.90 -7.15
CA ARG A 74 5.31 -0.97 -6.15
C ARG A 74 4.57 -1.12 -4.83
N ILE A 75 5.33 -1.13 -3.75
CA ILE A 75 4.82 -1.09 -2.38
C ILE A 75 5.21 0.24 -1.73
N VAL A 76 4.21 1.01 -1.32
CA VAL A 76 4.36 2.29 -0.64
C VAL A 76 4.06 2.08 0.84
N VAL A 77 5.02 2.41 1.72
CA VAL A 77 4.96 1.99 3.13
C VAL A 77 4.99 3.20 4.05
N SER A 78 4.09 3.20 5.04
CA SER A 78 4.16 4.12 6.17
C SER A 78 5.45 3.90 6.98
N PRO A 79 6.09 4.96 7.53
CA PRO A 79 7.37 4.83 8.24
C PRO A 79 7.28 4.12 9.60
N PHE A 80 6.09 3.82 10.12
CA PHE A 80 5.90 3.13 11.39
C PHE A 80 6.40 1.68 11.32
N GLN A 81 7.08 1.20 12.36
CA GLN A 81 7.73 -0.11 12.40
C GLN A 81 6.77 -1.26 12.07
N ARG A 82 5.53 -1.21 12.54
CA ARG A 82 4.49 -2.19 12.20
C ARG A 82 4.20 -2.28 10.70
N CYS A 83 4.24 -1.17 9.98
CA CYS A 83 4.03 -1.12 8.53
C CYS A 83 5.27 -1.63 7.79
N ILE A 84 6.45 -1.24 8.24
CA ILE A 84 7.74 -1.71 7.70
C ILE A 84 7.86 -3.24 7.82
N ALA A 85 7.65 -3.79 9.01
CA ALA A 85 7.70 -5.23 9.25
C ALA A 85 6.62 -5.98 8.47
N THR A 86 5.43 -5.39 8.30
CA THR A 86 4.37 -5.97 7.44
C THR A 86 4.86 -6.06 6.00
N ALA A 87 5.43 -4.97 5.47
CA ALA A 87 5.92 -4.93 4.10
C ALA A 87 7.04 -5.93 3.86
N GLN A 88 8.01 -6.01 4.77
CA GLN A 88 9.16 -6.92 4.65
C GLN A 88 8.74 -8.39 4.51
N GLU A 89 7.84 -8.86 5.37
CA GLU A 89 7.36 -10.25 5.31
C GLU A 89 6.40 -10.49 4.14
N LEU A 90 5.54 -9.53 3.83
CA LEU A 90 4.64 -9.60 2.68
C LEU A 90 5.43 -9.69 1.36
N ILE A 91 6.50 -8.90 1.21
CA ILE A 91 7.41 -8.95 0.05
C ILE A 91 8.02 -10.34 -0.08
N ALA A 92 8.49 -10.94 1.02
CA ALA A 92 9.02 -12.30 0.98
C ALA A 92 7.95 -13.27 0.43
N GLY A 93 6.70 -13.16 0.89
CA GLY A 93 5.60 -13.99 0.41
C GLY A 93 5.29 -13.78 -1.08
N LEU A 94 5.35 -12.54 -1.56
CA LEU A 94 5.17 -12.20 -2.97
C LEU A 94 6.31 -12.77 -3.85
N SER A 95 7.54 -12.82 -3.36
CA SER A 95 8.73 -13.19 -4.15
C SER A 95 9.06 -14.69 -4.18
N MET A 96 8.47 -15.52 -3.31
CA MET A 96 8.79 -16.95 -3.16
C MET A 96 8.33 -17.87 -4.33
N ALA A 97 8.57 -17.52 -5.60
CA ALA A 97 8.13 -18.32 -6.75
C ALA A 97 9.17 -18.48 -7.88
N ASN A 98 10.39 -17.99 -7.71
CA ASN A 98 11.45 -18.12 -8.73
C ASN A 98 12.54 -19.16 -8.39
N ASP A 99 12.47 -19.85 -7.25
CA ASP A 99 13.55 -20.76 -6.79
C ASP A 99 13.26 -22.26 -6.97
N ASP A 100 12.06 -22.64 -7.43
CA ASP A 100 11.73 -24.05 -7.68
C ASP A 100 11.49 -24.29 -9.18
N THR A 101 12.58 -24.28 -9.96
CA THR A 101 12.89 -25.16 -11.11
C THR A 101 13.94 -24.50 -12.00
N THR A 102 15.21 -24.86 -11.82
CA THR A 102 16.17 -25.19 -12.90
C THR A 102 17.57 -25.41 -12.32
N ILE A 103 17.81 -26.60 -11.74
CA ILE A 103 19.11 -27.24 -11.95
C ILE A 103 19.07 -27.73 -13.41
N ILE A 104 19.38 -26.85 -14.37
CA ILE A 104 19.77 -27.30 -15.71
C ILE A 104 21.24 -27.67 -15.62
N VAL A 105 21.49 -28.94 -15.35
CA VAL A 105 22.70 -29.58 -15.86
C VAL A 105 22.51 -29.68 -17.38
N GLY A 106 23.19 -28.80 -18.11
CA GLY A 106 23.58 -28.92 -19.52
C GLY A 106 22.47 -29.11 -20.56
N GLY A 107 22.30 -28.14 -21.47
CA GLY A 107 21.63 -28.39 -22.75
C GLY A 107 21.02 -27.17 -23.42
N ASP A 108 21.83 -26.53 -24.26
CA ASP A 108 21.52 -25.85 -25.52
C ASP A 108 20.44 -24.74 -25.65
N ASN A 109 20.90 -23.64 -26.25
CA ASN A 109 20.21 -22.63 -27.05
C ASN A 109 18.70 -22.41 -26.85
N SER A 110 18.36 -21.45 -26.00
CA SER A 110 17.13 -20.65 -26.16
C SER A 110 17.40 -19.18 -25.83
N ASN A 111 16.82 -18.28 -26.63
CA ASN A 111 17.00 -16.83 -26.58
C ASN A 111 16.76 -16.23 -25.19
N PRO A 112 17.65 -15.35 -24.66
CA PRO A 112 17.51 -14.77 -23.32
C PRO A 112 16.67 -13.48 -23.34
N ALA A 113 15.48 -13.52 -23.93
CA ALA A 113 14.68 -12.32 -24.16
C ALA A 113 13.20 -12.48 -23.73
N ASP A 114 12.91 -13.11 -22.58
CA ASP A 114 11.60 -12.92 -21.92
C ASP A 114 11.55 -13.39 -20.44
N SER A 115 12.48 -12.93 -19.60
CA SER A 115 12.34 -13.13 -18.15
C SER A 115 12.84 -11.90 -17.40
N SER A 116 12.18 -10.77 -17.61
CA SER A 116 12.30 -9.66 -16.69
C SER A 116 11.21 -9.80 -15.63
N THR A 117 11.44 -10.61 -14.60
CA THR A 117 10.63 -10.50 -13.39
C THR A 117 10.96 -9.14 -12.77
N SER A 118 10.15 -8.13 -13.11
CA SER A 118 10.35 -6.77 -12.61
C SER A 118 10.37 -6.81 -11.08
N ARG A 119 11.50 -6.38 -10.51
CA ARG A 119 11.74 -6.41 -9.07
C ARG A 119 10.74 -5.46 -8.39
N ILE A 120 10.11 -5.91 -7.30
CA ILE A 120 9.18 -5.07 -6.54
C ILE A 120 9.90 -3.80 -6.08
N LYS A 121 9.30 -2.65 -6.36
CA LYS A 121 9.81 -1.35 -5.94
C LYS A 121 9.25 -0.99 -4.56
N VAL A 122 10.08 -0.45 -3.67
CA VAL A 122 9.65 -0.01 -2.34
C VAL A 122 9.98 1.46 -2.13
N SER A 123 9.04 2.19 -1.52
CA SER A 123 9.22 3.60 -1.13
C SER A 123 8.52 3.89 0.19
N LEU A 124 9.19 4.62 1.09
CA LEU A 124 8.57 5.13 2.31
C LEU A 124 7.86 6.45 2.07
N GLU A 125 6.68 6.64 2.65
CA GLU A 125 5.85 7.80 2.42
C GLU A 125 5.22 8.32 3.72
N TYR A 126 5.56 9.56 4.09
CA TYR A 126 5.01 10.23 5.27
C TYR A 126 3.50 10.49 5.14
N GLY A 127 3.01 10.69 3.92
CA GLY A 127 1.58 10.81 3.64
C GLY A 127 0.77 9.57 4.02
N MET A 128 1.41 8.41 4.18
CA MET A 128 0.78 7.16 4.64
C MET A 128 0.94 6.91 6.14
N SER A 129 1.52 7.84 6.91
CA SER A 129 1.57 7.80 8.39
C SER A 129 0.19 7.72 9.02
N GLU A 130 0.13 7.26 10.28
CA GLU A 130 -1.09 7.27 11.07
C GLU A 130 -1.68 8.69 11.16
N MET A 131 -2.95 8.82 11.51
CA MET A 131 -3.51 10.10 11.89
C MET A 131 -2.82 10.61 13.17
N MET A 132 -2.17 11.77 13.10
CA MET A 132 -1.30 12.25 14.17
C MET A 132 -2.08 13.08 15.19
N ASN A 133 -2.88 12.41 16.03
CA ASN A 133 -3.66 13.06 17.10
C ASN A 133 -3.92 12.14 18.30
N ASP A 134 -4.48 12.70 19.37
CA ASP A 134 -4.78 11.99 20.61
C ASP A 134 -5.88 10.91 20.47
N VAL A 135 -6.63 10.90 19.35
CA VAL A 135 -7.68 9.89 19.08
C VAL A 135 -7.09 8.62 18.50
N ALA A 136 -6.18 8.76 17.53
CA ALA A 136 -5.55 7.63 16.83
C ALA A 136 -4.27 7.13 17.52
N LEU A 137 -3.59 8.00 18.27
CA LEU A 137 -2.35 7.68 19.00
C LEU A 137 -2.49 8.05 20.47
N TRP A 138 -2.94 7.08 21.28
CA TRP A 138 -3.10 7.26 22.74
C TRP A 138 -1.77 7.43 23.47
N TYR A 139 -0.70 6.89 22.90
CA TYR A 139 0.67 7.08 23.36
C TYR A 139 1.45 7.77 22.25
N HIS A 140 2.24 8.77 22.64
CA HIS A 140 3.06 9.57 21.74
C HIS A 140 4.33 10.03 22.51
N PRO A 141 5.41 10.41 21.81
CA PRO A 141 6.58 10.95 22.49
C PRO A 141 6.23 12.27 23.21
N THR A 142 6.92 12.57 24.32
CA THR A 142 6.72 13.81 25.08
C THR A 142 6.92 15.04 24.21
N ASP A 143 8.00 15.03 23.41
CA ASP A 143 8.18 15.96 22.31
C ASP A 143 7.53 15.37 21.04
N ARG A 144 6.48 16.04 20.55
CA ARG A 144 5.67 15.61 19.40
C ARG A 144 6.41 15.68 18.05
N ASN A 145 7.69 16.05 18.06
CA ASN A 145 8.59 15.93 16.90
C ASN A 145 9.56 14.74 17.01
N SER A 146 9.72 14.16 18.21
CA SER A 146 10.69 13.12 18.50
C SER A 146 10.15 11.71 18.22
N TRP A 147 9.62 11.50 17.01
CA TRP A 147 9.06 10.21 16.58
C TRP A 147 10.11 9.13 16.37
N GLY A 148 11.36 9.53 16.12
CA GLY A 148 12.54 8.66 16.03
C GLY A 148 12.62 7.83 14.74
N PHE A 149 11.96 8.27 13.65
CA PHE A 149 12.10 7.61 12.35
C PHE A 149 13.41 8.01 11.70
N ASN A 150 14.34 7.05 11.56
CA ASN A 150 15.47 7.21 10.66
C ASN A 150 15.09 6.61 9.31
N ILE A 151 14.62 7.46 8.39
CA ILE A 151 14.13 7.02 7.08
C ILE A 151 15.22 6.31 6.26
N GLU A 152 16.47 6.78 6.35
CA GLU A 152 17.58 6.17 5.61
C GLU A 152 17.84 4.74 6.11
N GLU A 153 17.84 4.52 7.43
CA GLU A 153 17.95 3.18 8.02
C GLU A 153 16.76 2.29 7.67
N LEU A 154 15.54 2.84 7.71
CA LEU A 154 14.33 2.10 7.35
C LEU A 154 14.34 1.69 5.87
N GLU A 155 14.78 2.57 4.97
CA GLU A 155 14.94 2.24 3.55
C GLU A 155 16.06 1.21 3.32
N ALA A 156 17.20 1.36 4.00
CA ALA A 156 18.30 0.40 3.95
C ALA A 156 17.87 -1.00 4.42
N SER A 157 16.91 -1.10 5.36
CA SER A 157 16.39 -2.39 5.83
C SER A 157 15.71 -3.22 4.73
N PHE A 158 15.21 -2.58 3.66
CA PHE A 158 14.62 -3.27 2.52
C PHE A 158 15.66 -3.80 1.53
N LEU A 159 16.84 -3.18 1.43
CA LEU A 159 17.90 -3.61 0.51
C LEU A 159 18.38 -5.03 0.77
N GLN A 160 18.25 -5.52 2.01
CA GLN A 160 18.57 -6.90 2.37
C GLN A 160 17.67 -7.95 1.67
N ARG A 161 16.51 -7.55 1.12
CA ARG A 161 15.47 -8.47 0.60
C ARG A 161 15.28 -8.46 -0.93
N LEU A 162 16.30 -8.06 -1.69
CA LEU A 162 16.22 -8.01 -3.16
C LEU A 162 15.04 -7.17 -3.72
N VAL A 163 14.75 -5.99 -3.16
CA VAL A 163 13.80 -4.99 -3.72
C VAL A 163 14.46 -3.73 -4.27
N GLU A 164 13.89 -3.12 -5.31
CA GLU A 164 14.41 -1.87 -5.89
C GLU A 164 13.94 -0.69 -5.02
N LEU A 165 14.86 0.07 -4.43
CA LEU A 165 14.50 1.31 -3.77
C LEU A 165 14.20 2.37 -4.82
N ALA A 166 13.00 2.96 -4.74
CA ALA A 166 12.58 4.03 -5.63
C ALA A 166 12.02 5.20 -4.79
N PRO A 167 12.88 5.86 -3.98
CA PRO A 167 12.45 6.85 -3.01
C PRO A 167 11.81 8.04 -3.71
N TYR A 168 10.51 8.17 -3.55
CA TYR A 168 9.76 9.36 -3.90
C TYR A 168 8.70 9.57 -2.82
N ARG A 169 8.61 10.81 -2.35
CA ARG A 169 7.66 11.19 -1.30
C ARG A 169 6.86 12.40 -1.74
N VAL A 170 5.55 12.28 -1.66
CA VAL A 170 4.60 13.38 -1.80
C VAL A 170 4.78 14.33 -0.62
N PHE A 171 4.83 13.79 0.60
CA PHE A 171 5.08 14.57 1.81
C PHE A 171 6.56 14.47 2.23
N LYS A 172 7.18 15.61 2.52
CA LYS A 172 8.60 15.68 2.93
C LYS A 172 8.82 15.53 4.43
N GLU A 173 7.75 15.70 5.19
CA GLU A 173 7.75 15.67 6.65
C GLU A 173 6.57 14.85 7.15
N LEU A 174 6.63 14.45 8.41
CA LEU A 174 5.49 13.81 9.09
C LEU A 174 4.27 14.76 9.13
N PRO A 175 3.06 14.20 9.18
CA PRO A 175 1.87 15.00 9.49
C PRO A 175 2.04 15.67 10.85
N GLN A 176 1.62 16.92 10.95
CA GLN A 176 1.69 17.69 12.18
C GLN A 176 0.74 17.12 13.23
N TRP A 177 1.13 17.19 14.50
CA TRP A 177 0.27 16.75 15.59
C TRP A 177 -1.00 17.60 15.69
N GLY A 178 -2.12 16.97 16.05
CA GLY A 178 -3.43 17.61 16.11
C GLY A 178 -4.18 17.58 14.78
N GLU A 179 -3.75 16.70 13.86
CA GLU A 179 -4.42 16.50 12.58
C GLU A 179 -5.89 16.12 12.78
N SER A 180 -6.80 16.81 12.07
CA SER A 180 -8.22 16.48 12.07
C SER A 180 -8.51 15.26 11.19
N GLU A 181 -9.65 14.60 11.41
CA GLU A 181 -10.07 13.48 10.55
C GLU A 181 -10.18 13.90 9.07
N SER A 182 -10.67 15.11 8.80
CA SER A 182 -10.74 15.64 7.43
C SER A 182 -9.36 15.92 6.86
N GLY A 183 -8.42 16.44 7.67
CA GLY A 183 -7.04 16.67 7.27
C GLY A 183 -6.31 15.37 6.93
N ALA A 184 -6.45 14.35 7.78
CA ALA A 184 -5.91 13.02 7.53
C ALA A 184 -6.50 12.40 6.26
N LYS A 185 -7.82 12.54 6.06
CA LYS A 185 -8.51 12.10 4.83
C LYS A 185 -7.89 12.74 3.59
N ASP A 186 -7.78 14.07 3.58
CA ASP A 186 -7.26 14.81 2.44
C ASP A 186 -5.80 14.43 2.15
N ARG A 187 -4.99 14.26 3.20
CA ARG A 187 -3.61 13.75 3.09
C ARG A 187 -3.55 12.37 2.46
N TYR A 188 -4.28 11.38 2.99
CA TYR A 188 -4.27 10.02 2.44
C TYR A 188 -4.69 10.00 0.97
N LEU A 189 -5.78 10.70 0.62
CA LEU A 189 -6.27 10.74 -0.76
C LEU A 189 -5.28 11.45 -1.68
N LEU A 190 -4.71 12.59 -1.26
CA LEU A 190 -3.69 13.30 -2.03
C LEU A 190 -2.47 12.41 -2.30
N THR A 191 -1.97 11.71 -1.27
CA THR A 191 -0.84 10.79 -1.41
C THR A 191 -1.14 9.66 -2.38
N ILE A 192 -2.27 8.97 -2.18
CA ILE A 192 -2.67 7.85 -3.04
C ILE A 192 -2.79 8.33 -4.49
N HIS A 193 -3.54 9.40 -4.75
CA HIS A 193 -3.74 9.94 -6.10
C HIS A 193 -2.45 10.40 -6.77
N SER A 194 -1.60 11.14 -6.04
CA SER A 194 -0.33 11.63 -6.59
C SER A 194 0.58 10.48 -7.02
N LEU A 195 0.62 9.39 -6.26
CA LEU A 195 1.49 8.26 -6.56
C LEU A 195 0.94 7.37 -7.68
N VAL A 196 -0.37 7.10 -7.70
CA VAL A 196 -0.98 6.30 -8.78
C VAL A 196 -0.96 7.04 -10.12
N ASP A 197 -1.07 8.37 -10.12
CA ASP A 197 -0.94 9.21 -11.32
C ASP A 197 0.51 9.36 -11.77
N ARG A 198 1.47 9.32 -10.84
CA ARG A 198 2.90 9.31 -11.15
C ARG A 198 3.35 8.01 -11.80
N TYR A 199 2.72 6.90 -11.43
CA TYR A 199 3.07 5.56 -11.91
C TYR A 199 1.86 4.87 -12.57
N PRO A 200 1.30 5.42 -13.66
CA PRO A 200 0.02 4.97 -14.23
C PRO A 200 0.07 3.53 -14.78
N GLU A 201 1.27 3.02 -15.08
CA GLU A 201 1.52 1.67 -15.60
C GLU A 201 1.77 0.64 -14.49
N GLU A 202 1.93 1.10 -13.25
CA GLU A 202 2.25 0.24 -12.11
C GLU A 202 1.00 -0.02 -11.27
N ASN A 203 0.86 -1.26 -10.81
CA ASN A 203 -0.09 -1.63 -9.75
C ASN A 203 0.58 -1.38 -8.39
N LEU A 204 -0.11 -0.66 -7.50
CA LEU A 204 0.44 -0.20 -6.24
C LEU A 204 -0.23 -0.90 -5.05
N LEU A 205 0.58 -1.26 -4.05
CA LEU A 205 0.11 -1.67 -2.73
C LEU A 205 0.59 -0.65 -1.68
N PHE A 206 -0.34 -0.02 -1.00
CA PHE A 206 -0.08 0.88 0.11
C PHE A 206 -0.21 0.10 1.42
N ILE A 207 0.82 0.11 2.27
CA ILE A 207 0.79 -0.49 3.61
C ILE A 207 0.77 0.65 4.64
N THR A 208 -0.36 0.77 5.34
CA THR A 208 -0.70 1.88 6.22
C THR A 208 -1.49 1.39 7.44
N HIS A 209 -2.32 2.26 8.01
CA HIS A 209 -3.05 2.07 9.25
C HIS A 209 -4.55 1.87 9.01
N GLY A 210 -5.28 1.62 10.09
CA GLY A 210 -6.74 1.47 10.00
C GLY A 210 -7.41 2.70 9.40
N GLU A 211 -6.94 3.90 9.74
CA GLU A 211 -7.53 5.15 9.25
C GLU A 211 -7.38 5.33 7.73
N GLY A 212 -6.20 5.05 7.18
CA GLY A 212 -5.96 5.09 5.73
C GLY A 212 -6.90 4.16 4.97
N VAL A 213 -7.06 2.92 5.43
CA VAL A 213 -7.98 1.95 4.82
C VAL A 213 -9.44 2.40 4.97
N LYS A 214 -9.81 2.96 6.13
CA LYS A 214 -11.15 3.51 6.40
C LYS A 214 -11.49 4.65 5.44
N VAL A 215 -10.55 5.57 5.24
CA VAL A 215 -10.66 6.69 4.30
C VAL A 215 -10.85 6.18 2.87
N THR A 216 -10.03 5.22 2.43
CA THR A 216 -10.17 4.63 1.09
C THR A 216 -11.52 3.95 0.91
N ALA A 217 -11.91 3.07 1.84
CA ALA A 217 -13.17 2.35 1.77
C ALA A 217 -14.38 3.31 1.80
N SER A 218 -14.44 4.26 2.73
CA SER A 218 -15.56 5.23 2.80
C SER A 218 -15.68 6.12 1.57
N THR A 219 -14.56 6.41 0.91
CA THR A 219 -14.54 7.27 -0.30
C THR A 219 -15.09 6.53 -1.51
N TYR A 220 -14.71 5.26 -1.71
CA TYR A 220 -14.99 4.53 -2.96
C TYR A 220 -16.09 3.47 -2.83
N TRP A 221 -16.32 2.95 -1.63
CA TRP A 221 -17.32 1.92 -1.38
C TRP A 221 -18.68 2.53 -1.05
N LYS A 222 -19.51 2.68 -2.08
CA LYS A 222 -20.86 3.28 -1.95
C LYS A 222 -21.70 2.65 -0.83
N LYS A 223 -21.59 1.32 -0.61
CA LYS A 223 -22.33 0.60 0.45
C LYS A 223 -21.94 1.06 1.86
N ALA A 224 -20.74 1.62 2.05
CA ALA A 224 -20.26 2.06 3.35
C ALA A 224 -20.84 3.41 3.81
N ARG A 225 -21.57 4.12 2.95
CA ARG A 225 -22.20 5.40 3.32
C ARG A 225 -23.13 5.21 4.51
N GLY A 226 -22.99 6.06 5.52
CA GLY A 226 -23.78 6.01 6.76
C GLY A 226 -23.44 4.84 7.70
N HIS A 227 -22.44 4.03 7.38
CA HIS A 227 -22.00 2.91 8.21
C HIS A 227 -20.66 3.21 8.85
N LYS A 228 -20.41 2.62 10.01
CA LYS A 228 -19.08 2.62 10.61
C LYS A 228 -18.24 1.53 9.94
N ILE A 229 -17.03 1.89 9.52
CA ILE A 229 -16.11 0.97 8.84
C ILE A 229 -15.03 0.55 9.84
N ARG A 230 -14.77 -0.75 9.93
CA ARG A 230 -13.71 -1.32 10.76
C ARG A 230 -12.77 -2.20 9.93
N PRO A 231 -11.59 -1.69 9.53
CA PRO A 231 -10.56 -2.50 8.90
C PRO A 231 -9.86 -3.41 9.94
N GLY A 232 -9.91 -4.73 9.75
CA GLY A 232 -9.08 -5.66 10.52
C GLY A 232 -7.59 -5.55 10.15
N TYR A 233 -6.71 -6.19 10.92
CA TYR A 233 -5.31 -6.37 10.47
C TYR A 233 -5.28 -7.08 9.12
N PHE A 234 -4.36 -6.67 8.25
CA PHE A 234 -4.30 -7.07 6.83
C PHE A 234 -5.55 -6.73 6.02
N GLY A 235 -6.55 -6.06 6.60
CA GLY A 235 -7.72 -5.62 5.89
C GLY A 235 -7.35 -4.60 4.81
N TYR A 236 -7.84 -4.77 3.59
CA TYR A 236 -7.44 -3.91 2.48
C TYR A 236 -8.58 -3.51 1.55
N ALA A 237 -8.55 -2.27 1.06
CA ALA A 237 -9.42 -1.82 -0.01
C ALA A 237 -8.74 -2.09 -1.35
N HIS A 238 -9.42 -2.78 -2.27
CA HIS A 238 -8.94 -3.00 -3.63
C HIS A 238 -9.69 -2.07 -4.59
N LEU A 239 -8.96 -1.11 -5.17
CA LEU A 239 -9.45 -0.19 -6.18
C LEU A 239 -8.92 -0.58 -7.56
N GLN A 240 -9.71 -0.26 -8.58
CA GLN A 240 -9.30 -0.35 -9.98
C GLN A 240 -9.71 0.90 -10.75
N ARG A 241 -8.92 1.26 -11.77
CA ARG A 241 -9.29 2.29 -12.75
C ARG A 241 -8.71 1.95 -14.13
N GLN A 242 -9.38 2.43 -15.17
CA GLN A 242 -8.88 2.36 -16.53
C GLN A 242 -7.98 3.55 -16.83
N ILE A 243 -6.87 3.28 -17.52
CA ILE A 243 -5.92 4.25 -18.06
C ILE A 243 -6.08 4.24 -19.58
N ILE A 244 -6.37 5.41 -20.14
CA ILE A 244 -6.57 5.62 -21.58
C ILE A 244 -5.40 6.44 -22.08
N ARG A 245 -4.54 5.84 -22.91
CA ARG A 245 -3.33 6.48 -23.43
C ARG A 245 -3.55 7.23 -24.73
N ASN A 246 -2.96 8.41 -24.82
CA ASN A 246 -2.93 9.25 -26.01
C ASN A 246 -1.48 9.72 -26.25
N GLY A 247 -0.68 8.88 -26.89
CA GLY A 247 0.77 9.10 -27.05
C GLY A 247 1.46 9.10 -25.68
N ASP A 248 2.22 10.17 -25.39
CA ASP A 248 2.94 10.36 -24.13
C ASP A 248 2.05 10.85 -22.97
N SER A 249 0.77 11.12 -23.24
CA SER A 249 -0.20 11.55 -22.24
C SER A 249 -1.20 10.43 -21.91
N PHE A 250 -1.81 10.49 -20.73
CA PHE A 250 -2.89 9.59 -20.37
C PHE A 250 -4.04 10.34 -19.71
N THR A 251 -5.21 9.72 -19.75
CA THR A 251 -6.35 10.07 -18.90
C THR A 251 -6.72 8.84 -18.08
N ALA A 252 -7.19 9.06 -16.86
CA ALA A 252 -7.59 7.98 -15.96
C ALA A 252 -9.04 8.14 -15.55
N ASN A 253 -9.80 7.05 -15.63
CA ASN A 253 -11.16 7.02 -15.11
C ASN A 253 -11.14 7.09 -13.57
N ARG A 254 -12.29 7.44 -12.98
CA ARG A 254 -12.45 7.41 -11.52
C ARG A 254 -12.27 5.98 -11.01
N PHE A 255 -11.68 5.85 -9.82
CA PHE A 255 -11.58 4.57 -9.14
C PHE A 255 -12.95 3.97 -8.85
N GLY A 256 -13.04 2.66 -9.04
CA GLY A 256 -14.10 1.79 -8.52
C GLY A 256 -13.53 0.77 -7.54
N ILE A 257 -14.37 0.27 -6.64
CA ILE A 257 -14.06 -0.91 -5.83
C ILE A 257 -14.02 -2.14 -6.74
N ALA A 258 -12.91 -2.88 -6.70
CA ALA A 258 -12.70 -4.07 -7.51
C ALA A 258 -13.08 -5.37 -6.80
N THR A 259 -12.89 -5.43 -5.48
CA THR A 259 -13.28 -6.57 -4.62
C THR A 259 -14.16 -6.07 -3.48
N ASP A 260 -15.21 -6.79 -3.12
CA ASP A 260 -16.07 -6.38 -2.00
C ASP A 260 -15.24 -6.29 -0.71
N PRO A 261 -15.15 -5.12 -0.05
CA PRO A 261 -14.33 -4.94 1.14
C PRO A 261 -14.62 -5.91 2.29
N ASN A 262 -15.83 -6.51 2.34
CA ASN A 262 -16.13 -7.56 3.33
C ASN A 262 -15.27 -8.82 3.14
N GLU A 263 -14.92 -9.15 1.90
CA GLU A 263 -14.09 -10.31 1.54
C GLU A 263 -12.60 -10.07 1.82
N THR A 264 -12.22 -8.80 1.99
CA THR A 264 -10.84 -8.37 2.19
C THR A 264 -10.60 -7.87 3.62
N GLY A 265 -11.43 -8.27 4.58
CA GLY A 265 -11.21 -8.00 6.00
C GLY A 265 -11.67 -6.62 6.50
N ILE A 266 -12.51 -5.92 5.74
CA ILE A 266 -13.12 -4.64 6.13
C ILE A 266 -14.59 -4.89 6.46
N LYS A 267 -14.98 -4.62 7.72
CA LYS A 267 -16.36 -4.85 8.18
C LYS A 267 -17.16 -3.55 8.21
N LEU A 268 -18.43 -3.61 7.84
CA LEU A 268 -19.43 -2.59 8.17
C LEU A 268 -20.07 -2.94 9.51
N GLU A 269 -20.05 -1.99 10.43
CA GLU A 269 -20.87 -2.03 11.63
C GLU A 269 -22.15 -1.20 11.36
N PRO A 270 -23.33 -1.69 11.76
CA PRO A 270 -24.56 -0.92 11.63
C PRO A 270 -24.43 0.40 12.41
N PRO A 271 -25.10 1.47 11.96
CA PRO A 271 -25.12 2.72 12.71
C PRO A 271 -25.62 2.44 14.13
N ARG A 272 -24.88 2.91 15.14
CA ARG A 272 -25.39 2.90 16.51
C ARG A 272 -26.59 3.84 16.53
N HIS A 273 -27.79 3.28 16.62
CA HIS A 273 -28.95 4.08 16.99
C HIS A 273 -28.66 4.67 18.37
N ALA A 274 -28.60 6.00 18.43
CA ALA A 274 -28.55 6.75 19.68
C ALA A 274 -29.94 6.71 20.35
#